data_AF-A0A6A6UKQ7-F1
#
_entry.id   AF-A0A6A6UKQ7-F1
#
_cell.length_a   1.000
_cell.length_b   1.000
_cell.length_c   1.000
_cell.angle_alpha   90.00
_cell.angle_beta   90.00
_cell.angle_gamma   90.00
#
_symmetry.space_group_name_H-M   'P 1'
#
loop_
_entity.id
_entity.type
_entity.pdbx_description
1 polymer ?
#
loop_
_entity_poly.entity_id
_entity_poly.type
_entity_poly.pdbx_seq_one_letter_code
_entity_poly.pdbx_strand_id
1 'polypeptide(L)'
;MRNELEYFWYKNTWAVCDIPDPQDPDEGRYACLACIPALLCLAFNQRIRLGLPHDAPAIFTGDMLDKWREQQRKYEKEPHWTVNVTRLTRTLAIPHWDNQQRDFIPLDTFSLDKASEEFARMNILIWQPHIYFA
;
A
#
# COMPACT_ATOMS: atom_id res chain seq x y z
N MET A 1 10.22 -1.42 0.15
CA MET A 1 8.81 -0.97 0.17
C MET A 1 8.41 -0.37 1.51
N ARG A 2 8.58 -1.04 2.67
CA ARG A 2 8.27 -0.45 4.00
C ARG A 2 8.85 0.96 4.20
N ASN A 3 10.14 1.16 3.92
CA ASN A 3 10.84 2.41 4.18
C ASN A 3 10.33 3.55 3.28
N GLU A 4 9.93 3.22 2.06
CA GLU A 4 9.31 4.17 1.12
C GLU A 4 7.93 4.57 1.63
N LEU A 5 7.10 3.63 2.09
CA LEU A 5 5.80 3.95 2.69
C LEU A 5 5.95 4.83 3.94
N GLU A 6 6.94 4.54 4.79
CA GLU A 6 7.29 5.36 5.96
C GLU A 6 7.73 6.77 5.54
N TYR A 7 8.55 6.89 4.48
CA TYR A 7 8.93 8.19 3.94
C TYR A 7 7.73 8.99 3.42
N PHE A 8 6.81 8.35 2.70
CA PHE A 8 5.58 8.98 2.20
C PHE A 8 4.67 9.45 3.35
N TRP A 9 4.57 8.67 4.44
CA TRP A 9 3.77 9.04 5.61
C TRP A 9 4.21 10.36 6.23
N TYR A 10 5.50 10.67 6.21
CA TYR A 10 6.01 11.94 6.74
C TYR A 10 5.89 13.12 5.74
N LYS A 11 5.30 12.91 4.57
CA LYS A 11 4.92 13.99 3.63
C LYS A 11 3.46 14.36 3.86
N ASN A 12 3.19 15.10 4.93
CA ASN A 12 1.83 15.48 5.35
C ASN A 12 0.98 16.23 4.29
N THR A 13 1.58 16.77 3.23
CA THR A 13 0.87 17.39 2.10
C THR A 13 0.51 16.42 0.98
N TRP A 14 0.96 15.17 1.06
CA TRP A 14 0.77 14.14 0.04
C TRP A 14 -0.38 13.21 0.43
N ALA A 15 -1.61 13.68 0.25
CA ALA A 15 -2.78 12.82 0.38
C ALA A 15 -2.72 11.70 -0.66
N VAL A 16 -3.10 10.48 -0.28
CA VAL A 16 -3.02 9.33 -1.18
C VAL A 16 -3.94 9.52 -2.38
N CYS A 17 -5.10 10.15 -2.19
CA CYS A 17 -6.08 10.40 -3.25
C CYS A 17 -5.59 11.39 -4.32
N ASP A 18 -4.56 12.18 -4.01
CA ASP A 18 -4.02 13.21 -4.89
C ASP A 18 -2.86 12.70 -5.75
N ILE A 19 -2.47 11.42 -5.62
CA ILE A 19 -1.44 10.82 -6.48
C ILE A 19 -1.92 10.88 -7.94
N PRO A 20 -1.15 11.54 -8.84
CA PRO A 20 -1.56 11.73 -10.22
C PRO A 20 -1.54 10.41 -11.01
N ASP A 21 -2.38 10.33 -12.03
CA ASP A 21 -2.41 9.20 -12.97
C ASP A 21 -1.11 9.17 -13.80
N PRO A 22 -0.31 8.09 -13.74
CA PRO A 22 0.92 7.97 -14.51
C PRO A 22 0.70 7.72 -16.01
N GLN A 23 -0.52 7.32 -16.43
CA GLN A 23 -0.87 7.01 -17.82
C GLN A 23 0.11 6.04 -18.49
N ASP A 24 0.50 5.00 -17.76
CA ASP A 24 1.53 4.08 -18.21
C ASP A 24 1.03 3.23 -19.40
N PRO A 25 1.75 3.20 -20.54
CA PRO A 25 1.30 2.47 -21.72
C PRO A 25 1.43 0.94 -21.59
N ASP A 26 2.22 0.44 -20.63
CA ASP A 26 2.33 -1.00 -20.37
C ASP A 26 1.25 -1.43 -19.38
N GLU A 27 0.31 -2.27 -19.83
CA GLU A 27 -0.82 -2.70 -18.99
C GLU A 27 -0.37 -3.37 -17.68
N GLY A 28 0.67 -4.19 -17.74
CA GLY A 28 1.19 -4.91 -16.57
C GLY A 28 1.77 -3.95 -15.53
N ARG A 29 2.61 -3.01 -15.97
CA ARG A 29 3.19 -1.98 -15.12
C ARG A 29 2.12 -1.03 -14.61
N TYR A 30 1.15 -0.66 -15.44
CA TYR A 30 0.06 0.22 -15.02
C TYR A 30 -0.81 -0.44 -13.94
N ALA A 31 -1.14 -1.71 -14.10
CA ALA A 31 -1.85 -2.50 -13.09
C ALA A 31 -1.06 -2.60 -11.78
N CYS A 32 0.27 -2.80 -11.84
CA CYS A 32 1.12 -2.77 -10.65
C CYS A 32 1.09 -1.40 -9.96
N LEU A 33 1.21 -0.31 -10.73
CA LEU A 33 1.18 1.07 -10.21
C LEU A 33 -0.17 1.39 -9.54
N ALA A 34 -1.28 0.92 -10.10
CA ALA A 34 -2.62 1.06 -9.52
C ALA A 34 -2.77 0.38 -8.15
N CYS A 35 -1.97 -0.65 -7.85
CA CYS A 35 -1.99 -1.33 -6.55
C CYS A 35 -1.22 -0.58 -5.45
N ILE A 36 -0.29 0.33 -5.81
CA ILE A 36 0.54 1.04 -4.83
C ILE A 36 -0.29 1.98 -3.93
N PRO A 37 -1.23 2.80 -4.45
CA PRO A 37 -2.12 3.58 -3.60
C PRO A 37 -2.95 2.74 -2.63
N ALA A 38 -3.39 1.54 -3.03
CA ALA A 38 -4.11 0.62 -2.16
C ALA A 38 -3.23 0.19 -0.96
N LEU A 39 -1.95 -0.12 -1.19
CA LEU A 39 -1.00 -0.42 -0.12
C LEU A 39 -0.76 0.77 0.82
N LEU A 40 -0.64 1.98 0.26
CA LEU A 40 -0.50 3.22 1.04
C LEU A 40 -1.73 3.41 1.94
N CYS A 41 -2.93 3.32 1.39
CA CYS A 41 -4.17 3.39 2.15
C CYS A 41 -4.22 2.33 3.26
N LEU A 42 -3.84 1.08 2.97
CA LEU A 42 -3.84 0.01 3.98
C LEU A 42 -2.90 0.33 5.15
N ALA A 43 -1.66 0.72 4.86
CA ALA A 43 -0.68 1.07 5.88
C ALA A 43 -1.06 2.33 6.67
N PHE A 44 -1.51 3.38 5.99
CA PHE A 44 -1.81 4.68 6.59
C PHE A 44 -3.08 4.60 7.43
N ASN A 45 -4.13 3.95 6.91
CA ASN A 45 -5.39 3.80 7.62
C ASN A 45 -5.26 2.91 8.86
N GLN A 46 -4.30 1.98 8.89
CA GLN A 46 -3.99 1.24 10.12
C GLN A 46 -3.44 2.17 11.22
N ARG A 47 -2.56 3.13 10.88
CA ARG A 47 -2.04 4.13 11.84
C ARG A 47 -3.14 5.08 12.30
N ILE A 48 -3.95 5.57 11.37
CA ILE A 48 -5.11 6.44 11.67
C ILE A 48 -6.11 5.72 12.58
N ARG A 49 -6.32 4.41 12.38
CA ARG A 49 -7.15 3.58 13.27
C ARG A 49 -6.61 3.55 14.70
N LEU A 50 -5.29 3.49 14.88
CA LEU A 50 -4.62 3.57 16.19
C LEU A 50 -4.67 4.96 16.84
N GLY A 51 -5.15 5.97 16.10
CA GLY A 51 -5.31 7.35 16.56
C GLY A 51 -4.18 8.28 16.14
N LEU A 52 -3.28 7.84 15.25
CA LEU A 52 -2.21 8.68 14.72
C LEU A 52 -2.69 9.36 13.43
N PRO A 53 -2.91 10.69 13.44
CA PRO A 53 -3.27 11.39 12.22
C PRO A 53 -2.05 11.47 11.27
N HIS A 54 -2.31 11.64 9.98
CA HIS A 54 -1.26 11.67 8.95
C HIS A 54 -0.27 12.84 9.14
N ASP A 55 -0.72 13.95 9.75
CA ASP A 55 0.12 15.10 10.08
C ASP A 55 0.85 14.98 11.43
N ALA A 56 0.81 13.81 12.08
CA ALA A 56 1.53 13.59 13.33
C ALA A 56 3.06 13.64 13.11
N PRO A 57 3.81 14.38 13.95
CA PRO A 57 5.26 14.35 13.92
C PRO A 57 5.78 12.96 14.33
N ALA A 58 7.02 12.63 13.93
CA ALA A 58 7.68 11.38 14.29
C ALA A 58 7.90 11.22 15.81
N ILE A 59 7.99 12.33 16.55
CA ILE A 59 8.16 12.35 18.00
C ILE A 59 6.97 13.09 18.61
N PHE A 60 6.25 12.42 19.51
CA PHE A 60 5.07 12.94 20.20
C PHE A 60 4.96 12.34 21.61
N THR A 61 4.16 12.97 22.47
CA THR A 61 3.92 12.51 23.84
C THR A 61 2.61 11.71 23.95
N GLY A 62 2.43 10.98 25.06
CA GLY A 62 1.17 10.29 25.36
C GLY A 62 -0.04 11.23 25.33
N ASP A 63 0.10 12.42 25.94
CA ASP A 63 -0.97 13.44 25.94
C ASP A 63 -1.36 13.91 24.53
N MET A 64 -0.40 13.98 23.59
CA MET A 64 -0.70 14.30 22.20
C MET A 64 -1.48 13.17 21.53
N LEU A 65 -1.09 11.92 21.78
CA LEU A 65 -1.78 10.75 21.24
C LEU A 65 -3.23 10.64 21.76
N ASP A 66 -3.45 10.88 23.05
CA ASP A 66 -4.79 10.83 23.64
C ASP A 66 -5.69 11.92 23.04
N LYS A 67 -5.16 13.15 22.87
CA LYS A 67 -5.87 14.22 22.15
C LYS A 67 -6.19 13.86 20.70
N TRP A 68 -5.31 13.17 19.99
CA TRP A 68 -5.58 12.76 18.61
C TRP A 68 -6.62 11.63 18.52
N ARG A 69 -6.67 10.73 19.50
CA ARG A 69 -7.67 9.66 19.56
C ARG A 69 -9.10 10.17 19.76
N GLU A 70 -9.25 11.33 20.38
CA GLU A 70 -10.53 12.03 20.53
C GLU A 70 -11.00 12.72 19.24
N GLN A 71 -10.08 12.99 18.30
CA GLN A 71 -10.41 13.67 17.05
C GLN A 71 -11.10 12.73 16.06
N GLN A 72 -11.85 13.32 15.14
CA GLN A 72 -12.41 12.59 14.01
C GLN A 72 -11.29 12.07 13.12
N ARG A 73 -11.25 10.74 12.95
CA ARG A 73 -10.29 10.07 12.06
C ARG A 73 -10.56 10.45 10.60
N LYS A 74 -9.52 10.95 9.93
CA LYS A 74 -9.52 11.21 8.48
C LYS A 74 -8.78 10.08 7.79
N TYR A 75 -9.52 9.15 7.20
CA TYR A 75 -8.95 8.02 6.47
C TYR A 75 -8.55 8.43 5.05
N GLU A 76 -7.41 7.92 4.61
CA GLU A 76 -6.91 8.03 3.25
C GLU A 76 -7.75 7.19 2.28
N LYS A 77 -7.78 7.61 1.03
CA LYS A 77 -8.53 6.96 -0.06
C LYS A 77 -7.64 6.83 -1.29
N GLU A 78 -7.89 5.79 -2.07
CA GLU A 78 -7.19 5.59 -3.34
C GLU A 78 -7.58 6.71 -4.34
N PRO A 79 -6.65 7.12 -5.24
CA PRO A 79 -6.94 8.05 -6.31
C PRO A 79 -8.06 7.56 -7.21
N HIS A 80 -8.87 8.47 -7.73
CA HIS A 80 -9.97 8.12 -8.64
C HIS A 80 -9.49 7.39 -9.90
N TRP A 81 -8.28 7.65 -10.41
CA TRP A 81 -7.81 6.99 -11.64
C TRP A 81 -7.64 5.47 -11.47
N THR A 82 -7.33 5.00 -10.27
CA THR A 82 -7.10 3.57 -9.98
C THR A 82 -8.33 2.71 -10.30
N VAL A 83 -9.54 3.25 -10.15
CA VAL A 83 -10.81 2.53 -10.40
C VAL A 83 -11.02 2.20 -11.88
N ASN A 84 -10.33 2.91 -12.78
CA ASN A 84 -10.45 2.74 -14.22
C ASN A 84 -9.38 1.79 -14.77
N VAL A 85 -8.42 1.37 -13.95
CA VAL A 85 -7.36 0.46 -14.40
C VAL A 85 -7.95 -0.94 -14.52
N THR A 86 -7.79 -1.52 -15.71
CA THR A 86 -8.38 -2.82 -16.01
C THR A 86 -7.55 -3.93 -15.39
N ARG A 87 -8.22 -4.88 -14.75
CA ARG A 87 -7.63 -6.13 -14.25
C ARG A 87 -6.94 -6.89 -15.40
N LEU A 88 -5.73 -7.41 -15.18
CA LEU A 88 -4.99 -8.11 -16.22
C LEU A 88 -5.68 -9.40 -16.67
N THR A 89 -5.70 -9.64 -17.98
CA THR A 89 -6.29 -10.87 -18.57
C THR A 89 -5.46 -12.10 -18.21
N ARG A 90 -4.12 -11.99 -18.26
CA ARG A 90 -3.20 -13.06 -17.88
C ARG A 90 -2.63 -12.76 -16.49
N THR A 91 -2.42 -13.82 -15.70
CA THR A 91 -1.82 -13.67 -14.38
C THR A 91 -0.38 -13.19 -14.53
N LEU A 92 -0.07 -12.06 -13.88
CA LEU A 92 1.29 -11.57 -13.75
C LEU A 92 1.85 -12.07 -12.42
N ALA A 93 2.83 -12.98 -12.45
CA ALA A 93 3.49 -13.46 -11.25
C ALA A 93 4.77 -12.63 -11.00
N ILE A 94 4.84 -11.97 -9.85
CA ILE A 94 6.03 -11.24 -9.42
C ILE A 94 6.77 -12.13 -8.42
N PRO A 95 7.99 -12.58 -8.74
CA PRO A 95 8.72 -13.48 -7.87
C PRO A 95 9.25 -12.75 -6.63
N HIS A 96 9.44 -13.52 -5.55
CA HIS A 96 10.02 -13.07 -4.30
C HIS A 96 11.28 -13.86 -4.00
N TRP A 97 12.19 -13.28 -3.23
CA TRP A 97 13.40 -13.96 -2.80
C TRP A 97 13.06 -15.02 -1.76
N ASP A 98 13.41 -16.28 -2.04
CA ASP A 98 13.29 -17.38 -1.09
C ASP A 98 14.66 -17.70 -0.47
N ASN A 99 14.71 -17.68 0.87
CA ASN A 99 15.96 -17.89 1.60
C ASN A 99 16.46 -19.33 1.55
N GLN A 100 15.57 -20.32 1.39
CA GLN A 100 15.94 -21.74 1.39
C GLN A 100 16.53 -22.13 0.03
N GLN A 101 15.88 -21.70 -1.05
CA GLN A 101 16.28 -21.97 -2.43
C GLN A 101 17.34 -21.00 -2.93
N ARG A 102 17.53 -19.85 -2.26
CA ARG A 102 18.46 -18.79 -2.65
C ARG A 102 18.20 -18.27 -4.07
N ASP A 103 16.92 -18.18 -4.43
CA ASP A 103 16.46 -17.78 -5.76
C ASP A 103 15.15 -16.98 -5.69
N PHE A 104 14.79 -16.33 -6.79
CA PHE A 104 13.53 -15.64 -6.99
C PHE A 104 12.45 -16.61 -7.49
N ILE A 105 11.48 -16.93 -6.63
CA ILE A 105 10.41 -17.86 -6.95
C ILE A 105 9.05 -17.14 -7.01
N PRO A 106 8.18 -17.45 -7.98
CA PRO A 106 6.79 -17.00 -7.95
C PRO A 106 6.03 -17.72 -6.83
N LEU A 107 4.91 -17.15 -6.41
CA LEU A 107 3.90 -17.91 -5.69
C LEU A 107 3.14 -18.82 -6.66
N ASP A 108 2.59 -19.91 -6.14
CA ASP A 108 1.79 -20.86 -6.93
C ASP A 108 0.30 -20.50 -6.96
N THR A 109 -0.20 -19.81 -5.92
CA THR A 109 -1.63 -19.52 -5.73
C THR A 109 -1.87 -18.19 -5.03
N PHE A 110 -3.07 -17.61 -5.22
CA PHE A 110 -3.56 -16.40 -4.53
C PHE A 110 -4.00 -16.67 -3.08
N SER A 111 -3.23 -17.45 -2.32
CA SER A 111 -3.58 -17.78 -0.94
C SER A 111 -3.48 -16.55 -0.03
N LEU A 112 -4.50 -16.29 0.78
CA LEU A 112 -4.62 -15.08 1.61
C LEU A 112 -3.53 -14.93 2.69
N ASP A 113 -2.88 -16.01 3.09
CA ASP A 113 -1.79 -16.00 4.08
C ASP A 113 -0.46 -15.52 3.49
N LYS A 114 -0.32 -15.53 2.16
CA LYS A 114 0.93 -15.19 1.47
C LYS A 114 0.76 -14.13 0.40
N ALA A 115 -0.32 -14.14 -0.37
CA ALA A 115 -0.52 -13.25 -1.51
C ALA A 115 -1.17 -11.93 -1.07
N SER A 116 -0.78 -10.82 -1.70
CA SER A 116 -1.44 -9.53 -1.47
C SER A 116 -2.83 -9.48 -2.10
N GLU A 117 -3.83 -9.09 -1.31
CA GLU A 117 -5.21 -8.95 -1.76
C GLU A 117 -5.34 -7.79 -2.77
N GLU A 118 -4.64 -6.69 -2.52
CA GLU A 118 -4.64 -5.49 -3.38
C GLU A 118 -4.18 -5.83 -4.80
N PHE A 119 -3.11 -6.63 -4.90
CA PHE A 119 -2.57 -7.09 -6.19
C PHE A 119 -3.41 -8.22 -6.80
N ALA A 120 -4.01 -9.09 -5.99
CA ALA A 120 -4.88 -10.16 -6.46
C ALA A 120 -6.10 -9.64 -7.24
N ARG A 121 -6.66 -8.48 -6.83
CA ARG A 121 -7.76 -7.80 -7.55
C ARG A 121 -7.38 -7.47 -8.99
N MET A 122 -6.10 -7.23 -9.26
CA MET A 122 -5.56 -6.92 -10.59
C MET A 122 -5.01 -8.15 -11.35
N ASN A 123 -5.24 -9.37 -10.85
CA ASN A 123 -4.66 -10.61 -11.36
C ASN A 123 -3.13 -10.69 -11.24
N ILE A 124 -2.56 -9.99 -10.26
CA ILE A 124 -1.12 -9.96 -10.01
C ILE A 124 -0.83 -10.83 -8.78
N LEU A 125 -0.02 -11.86 -8.98
CA LEU A 125 0.35 -12.80 -7.95
C LEU A 125 1.72 -12.40 -7.37
N ILE A 126 1.69 -11.82 -6.17
CA ILE A 126 2.89 -11.35 -5.45
C ILE A 126 2.79 -11.70 -3.97
N TRP A 127 3.92 -12.01 -3.36
CA TRP A 127 4.05 -12.12 -1.91
C TRP A 127 3.64 -10.81 -1.22
N GLN A 128 2.85 -10.90 -0.14
CA GLN A 128 2.34 -9.78 0.63
C GLN A 128 3.51 -8.86 1.03
N PRO A 129 3.57 -7.64 0.48
CA PRO A 129 4.66 -6.74 0.82
C PRO A 129 4.60 -6.39 2.30
N HIS A 130 5.78 -6.29 2.92
CA HIS A 130 5.90 -5.72 4.26
C HIS A 130 5.63 -4.22 4.18
N ILE A 131 4.42 -3.81 4.58
CA ILE A 131 3.94 -2.42 4.44
C ILE A 131 3.83 -1.67 5.76
N TYR A 132 3.77 -2.37 6.90
CA TYR A 132 3.61 -1.72 8.20
C TYR A 132 4.95 -1.24 8.75
N PHE A 133 4.93 -0.02 9.31
CA PHE A 133 6.08 0.64 9.91
C PHE A 133 5.70 1.23 11.28
N ALA A 134 6.74 1.52 12.08
CA ALA A 134 6.61 2.03 13.44
C ALA A 134 6.46 3.56 13.40
#